data_AF-A0AA39YVQ2-F1
#
_entry.id   AF-A0AA39YVQ2-F1
#
_cell.length_a   1.000
_cell.length_b   1.000
_cell.length_c   1.000
_cell.angle_alpha   90.00
_cell.angle_beta   90.00
_cell.angle_gamma   90.00
#
_symmetry.space_group_name_H-M   'P 1'
#
loop_
_entity.id
_entity.type
_entity.pdbx_description
1 polymer ?
#
loop_
_entity_poly.entity_id
_entity_poly.type
_entity_poly.pdbx_seq_one_letter_code
_entity_poly.pdbx_strand_id
1 'polypeptide(L)'
;MNNDAFEQNWKDDCNWSNSPLTKIDRLRDKYTKFLLPESRRYIRAFEEKTEAINTLQADNIQRTEDSAQIAYGSLEAVVHSLLLIERGDRTLSRQSSTIVEALDSTATKFSDLSQVSEKNMWELGVKAGDCMELKDSVGCFLDNLKAKIAELNNLVPHIFNQKARQDHIADERRKRQQTLVDQFQAAQNALGNVLNIIANFFDRSVIRNARQNLRRARIALDDNRRDQERAQGMSRAYYQLAITVRNVSAAIYNLQLAMEGLKQKIDDQYSFVTDKQSAETRLCRGLLDLRNQIVSGDWTTTRDHSLQVVLKLLTADDAVFARSLCYKDVEARIKESITAKLGHGAVQKLIENVRVHAEEPDDVLEY
;
A
#
# COMPACT_ATOMS: atom_id res chain seq x y z
N MET A 1 -11.68 -5.15 -2.96
CA MET A 1 -12.62 -4.92 -1.83
C MET A 1 -13.68 -3.89 -2.22
N ASN A 2 -14.95 -4.07 -1.81
CA ASN A 2 -16.13 -3.34 -2.30
C ASN A 2 -16.10 -1.83 -2.02
N ASN A 3 -15.85 -1.06 -3.08
CA ASN A 3 -16.09 0.39 -3.14
C ASN A 3 -17.57 0.73 -2.82
N ASP A 4 -18.47 -0.23 -3.06
CA ASP A 4 -19.92 -0.12 -2.80
C ASP A 4 -20.25 0.15 -1.32
N ALA A 5 -19.51 -0.46 -0.38
CA ALA A 5 -19.75 -0.24 1.05
C ALA A 5 -19.31 1.16 1.51
N PHE A 6 -18.32 1.75 0.85
CA PHE A 6 -17.87 3.13 1.07
C PHE A 6 -18.90 4.12 0.51
N GLU A 7 -19.37 3.89 -0.73
CA GLU A 7 -20.34 4.77 -1.38
C GLU A 7 -21.73 4.74 -0.71
N GLN A 8 -22.24 3.56 -0.33
CA GLN A 8 -23.57 3.43 0.28
C GLN A 8 -23.68 4.14 1.63
N ASN A 9 -22.62 4.17 2.43
CA ASN A 9 -22.63 4.86 3.72
C ASN A 9 -22.67 6.40 3.59
N TRP A 10 -22.44 6.96 2.39
CA TRP A 10 -22.31 8.41 2.21
C TRP A 10 -23.35 9.10 1.33
N LYS A 11 -24.19 8.36 0.60
CA LYS A 11 -25.17 8.95 -0.34
C LYS A 11 -26.33 9.73 0.33
N ASP A 12 -26.53 9.61 1.64
CA ASP A 12 -27.71 10.16 2.34
C ASP A 12 -27.59 11.61 2.88
N ASP A 13 -26.47 12.31 2.69
CA ASP A 13 -26.21 13.57 3.42
C ASP A 13 -26.70 14.86 2.73
N CYS A 14 -27.14 14.78 1.48
CA CYS A 14 -27.71 15.91 0.73
C CYS A 14 -29.17 16.22 1.11
N ASN A 15 -29.82 15.41 1.95
CA ASN A 15 -31.20 15.67 2.36
C ASN A 15 -31.24 16.72 3.49
N TRP A 16 -31.69 17.92 3.15
CA TRP A 16 -31.75 19.09 4.06
C TRP A 16 -32.88 19.02 5.09
N SER A 17 -33.66 17.94 5.11
CA SER A 17 -34.71 17.68 6.09
C SER A 17 -34.18 17.31 7.49
N ASN A 18 -32.91 16.92 7.60
CA ASN A 18 -32.31 16.50 8.88
C ASN A 18 -31.77 17.68 9.70
N SER A 19 -32.03 17.65 11.02
CA SER A 19 -31.54 18.64 11.99
C SER A 19 -30.02 18.83 11.92
N PRO A 20 -29.47 20.06 12.09
CA PRO A 20 -28.02 20.30 12.08
C PRO A 20 -27.27 19.45 13.10
N LEU A 21 -27.88 19.16 14.26
CA LEU A 21 -27.29 18.31 15.30
C LEU A 21 -27.13 16.85 14.84
N THR A 22 -28.14 16.30 14.17
CA THR A 22 -28.05 14.95 13.59
C THR A 22 -26.96 14.87 12.52
N LYS A 23 -26.75 15.93 11.75
CA LYS A 23 -25.66 16.01 10.76
C LYS A 23 -24.28 16.04 11.43
N ILE A 24 -24.13 16.75 12.55
CA ILE A 24 -22.90 16.77 13.36
C ILE A 24 -22.53 15.35 13.81
N ASP A 25 -23.49 14.64 14.41
CA ASP A 25 -23.24 13.29 14.94
C ASP A 25 -22.87 12.31 13.83
N ARG A 26 -23.59 12.35 12.70
CA ARG A 26 -23.27 11.53 11.52
C ARG A 26 -21.88 11.79 10.97
N LEU A 27 -21.48 13.06 10.82
CA LEU A 27 -20.14 13.42 10.33
C LEU A 27 -19.04 12.92 11.26
N ARG A 28 -19.23 13.06 12.57
CA ARG A 28 -18.28 12.56 13.57
C ARG A 28 -18.19 11.05 13.54
N ASP A 29 -19.33 10.36 13.56
CA ASP A 29 -19.41 8.90 13.52
C ASP A 29 -18.76 8.34 12.28
N LYS A 30 -18.98 8.96 11.13
CA LYS A 30 -18.35 8.54 9.88
C LYS A 30 -16.84 8.68 9.91
N TYR A 31 -16.31 9.78 10.44
CA TYR A 31 -14.87 9.93 10.60
C TYR A 31 -14.29 8.89 11.57
N THR A 32 -14.90 8.71 12.74
CA THR A 32 -14.36 7.86 13.82
C THR A 32 -14.59 6.37 13.63
N LYS A 33 -15.74 5.97 13.09
CA LYS A 33 -16.15 4.57 12.95
C LYS A 33 -15.77 3.98 11.59
N PHE A 34 -15.42 4.81 10.60
CA PHE A 34 -15.16 4.34 9.25
C PHE A 34 -13.79 4.79 8.72
N LEU A 35 -13.53 6.10 8.58
CA LEU A 35 -12.30 6.58 7.94
C LEU A 35 -11.03 6.24 8.76
N LEU A 36 -11.07 6.47 10.07
CA LEU A 36 -9.95 6.17 10.98
C LEU A 36 -9.63 4.66 11.08
N PRO A 37 -10.61 3.76 11.26
CA PRO A 37 -10.34 2.32 11.24
C PRO A 37 -9.81 1.83 9.90
N GLU A 38 -10.34 2.33 8.78
CA GLU A 38 -9.91 1.91 7.45
C GLU A 38 -8.45 2.30 7.19
N SER A 39 -8.04 3.52 7.54
CA SER A 39 -6.64 3.94 7.42
C SER A 39 -5.70 3.08 8.27
N ARG A 40 -6.12 2.72 9.49
CA ARG A 40 -5.36 1.83 10.38
C ARG A 40 -5.23 0.43 9.79
N ARG A 41 -6.27 -0.07 9.10
CA ARG A 41 -6.21 -1.36 8.41
C ARG A 41 -5.14 -1.34 7.32
N TYR A 42 -5.03 -0.27 6.53
CA TYR A 42 -3.99 -0.15 5.51
C TYR A 42 -2.58 -0.08 6.11
N ILE A 43 -2.40 0.68 7.20
CA ILE A 43 -1.11 0.76 7.90
C ILE A 43 -0.69 -0.63 8.40
N ARG A 44 -1.59 -1.34 9.10
CA ARG A 44 -1.32 -2.69 9.59
C ARG A 44 -1.01 -3.66 8.44
N ALA A 45 -1.81 -3.63 7.36
CA ALA A 45 -1.58 -4.49 6.21
C ALA A 45 -0.21 -4.24 5.56
N PHE A 46 0.25 -2.98 5.53
CA PHE A 46 1.60 -2.65 5.06
C PHE A 46 2.69 -3.20 6.00
N GLU A 47 2.53 -3.06 7.31
CA GLU A 47 3.46 -3.59 8.32
C GLU A 47 3.59 -5.12 8.20
N GLU A 48 2.45 -5.83 8.16
CA GLU A 48 2.39 -7.29 8.00
C GLU A 48 3.04 -7.76 6.69
N LYS A 49 2.78 -7.07 5.57
CA LYS A 49 3.40 -7.41 4.28
C LYS A 49 4.91 -7.13 4.29
N THR A 50 5.35 -6.05 4.93
CA THR A 50 6.77 -5.71 5.04
C THR A 50 7.53 -6.75 5.87
N GLU A 51 6.95 -7.17 7.00
CA GLU A 51 7.52 -8.24 7.81
C GLU A 51 7.61 -9.56 7.02
N ALA A 52 6.54 -9.95 6.33
CA ALA A 52 6.53 -11.14 5.49
C ALA A 52 7.57 -11.10 4.36
N ILE A 53 7.81 -9.93 3.75
CA ILE A 53 8.84 -9.74 2.74
C ILE A 53 10.24 -9.90 3.34
N ASN A 54 10.50 -9.29 4.49
CA ASN A 54 11.80 -9.37 5.14
C ASN A 54 12.14 -10.81 5.56
N THR A 55 11.18 -11.54 6.12
CA THR A 55 11.34 -12.96 6.43
C THR A 55 11.60 -13.78 5.16
N LEU A 56 10.79 -13.59 4.12
CA LEU A 56 10.98 -14.30 2.85
C LEU A 56 12.37 -14.04 2.25
N GLN A 57 12.87 -12.81 2.32
CA GLN A 57 14.20 -12.49 1.81
C GLN A 57 15.30 -13.20 2.59
N ALA A 58 15.22 -13.21 3.92
CA ALA A 58 16.18 -13.93 4.76
C ALA A 58 16.17 -15.43 4.42
N ASP A 59 14.98 -16.02 4.29
CA ASP A 59 14.81 -17.42 3.91
C ASP A 59 15.33 -17.71 2.50
N ASN A 60 15.13 -16.80 1.54
CA ASN A 60 15.64 -16.93 0.17
C ASN A 60 17.17 -16.96 0.16
N ILE A 61 17.81 -16.02 0.87
CA ILE A 61 19.27 -15.95 0.98
C ILE A 61 19.80 -17.26 1.56
N GLN A 62 19.25 -17.71 2.69
CA GLN A 62 19.68 -18.94 3.34
C GLN A 62 19.53 -20.15 2.41
N ARG A 63 18.36 -20.31 1.75
CA ARG A 63 18.11 -21.41 0.80
C ARG A 63 19.11 -21.43 -0.35
N THR A 64 19.40 -20.26 -0.91
CA THR A 64 20.38 -20.11 -1.99
C THR A 64 21.79 -20.44 -1.51
N GLU A 65 22.20 -19.94 -0.34
CA GLU A 65 23.51 -20.21 0.25
C GLU A 65 23.72 -21.69 0.59
N ASP A 66 22.73 -22.35 1.21
CA ASP A 66 22.79 -23.78 1.54
C ASP A 66 22.92 -24.63 0.28
N SER A 67 22.09 -24.35 -0.72
CA SER A 67 22.10 -25.07 -2.00
C SER A 67 23.39 -24.82 -2.78
N ALA A 68 23.93 -23.61 -2.70
CA ALA A 68 25.21 -23.26 -3.29
C ALA A 68 26.36 -24.01 -2.63
N GLN A 69 26.40 -24.05 -1.30
CA GLN A 69 27.45 -24.79 -0.58
C GLN A 69 27.48 -26.26 -1.00
N ILE A 70 26.31 -26.88 -1.20
CA ILE A 70 26.19 -28.27 -1.68
C ILE A 70 26.70 -28.41 -3.13
N ALA A 71 26.26 -27.53 -4.03
CA ALA A 71 26.64 -27.59 -5.44
C ALA A 71 28.15 -27.40 -5.65
N TYR A 72 28.72 -26.38 -5.02
CA TYR A 72 30.14 -26.03 -5.17
C TYR A 72 31.06 -26.96 -4.38
N GLY A 73 30.62 -27.47 -3.21
CA GLY A 73 31.33 -28.53 -2.51
C GLY A 73 31.41 -29.82 -3.34
N SER A 74 30.35 -30.16 -4.07
CA SER A 74 30.36 -31.29 -5.01
C SER A 74 31.31 -31.05 -6.19
N LEU A 75 31.34 -29.83 -6.72
CA LEU A 75 32.27 -29.44 -7.78
C LEU A 75 33.73 -29.61 -7.34
N GLU A 76 34.08 -29.12 -6.15
CA GLU A 76 35.41 -29.26 -5.55
C GLU A 76 35.80 -30.74 -5.39
N ALA A 77 34.90 -31.57 -4.88
CA ALA A 77 35.13 -33.01 -4.72
C ALA A 77 35.35 -33.73 -6.07
N VAL A 78 34.60 -33.34 -7.11
CA VAL A 78 34.78 -33.87 -8.47
C VAL A 78 36.13 -33.45 -9.05
N VAL A 79 36.53 -32.19 -8.88
CA VAL A 79 37.87 -31.73 -9.31
C VAL A 79 38.96 -32.55 -8.66
N HIS A 80 38.90 -32.77 -7.35
CA HIS A 80 39.88 -33.62 -6.67
C HIS A 80 39.91 -35.04 -7.24
N SER A 81 38.74 -35.63 -7.53
CA SER A 81 38.65 -36.96 -8.13
C SER A 81 39.23 -37.01 -9.55
N LEU A 82 38.97 -35.99 -10.37
CA LEU A 82 39.55 -35.85 -11.70
C LEU A 82 41.07 -35.73 -11.66
N LEU A 83 41.61 -34.98 -10.71
CA LEU A 83 43.06 -34.78 -10.53
C LEU A 83 43.80 -36.05 -10.08
N LEU A 84 43.11 -37.08 -9.58
CA LEU A 84 43.70 -38.39 -9.31
C LEU A 84 43.97 -39.21 -10.58
N ILE A 85 43.33 -38.86 -11.71
CA ILE A 85 43.56 -39.54 -12.99
C ILE A 85 44.88 -39.06 -13.58
N GLU A 86 45.82 -39.97 -13.84
CA GLU A 86 47.14 -39.63 -14.37
C GLU A 86 47.10 -39.24 -15.87
N ARG A 87 46.37 -40.00 -16.70
CA ARG A 87 46.25 -39.77 -18.15
C ARG A 87 44.97 -39.02 -18.47
N GLY A 88 45.09 -37.72 -18.73
CA GLY A 88 43.93 -36.83 -18.87
C GLY A 88 43.26 -36.79 -20.23
N ASP A 89 43.87 -37.42 -21.24
CA ASP A 89 43.42 -37.49 -22.63
C ASP A 89 42.49 -38.69 -22.90
N ARG A 90 42.44 -39.65 -21.98
CA ARG A 90 41.64 -40.87 -22.11
C ARG A 90 40.19 -40.63 -21.69
N THR A 91 39.31 -41.42 -22.29
CA THR A 91 37.87 -41.35 -22.02
C THR A 91 37.56 -41.75 -20.56
N LEU A 92 36.88 -40.89 -19.80
CA LEU A 92 36.57 -41.09 -18.38
C LEU A 92 35.72 -42.33 -18.15
N SER A 93 34.72 -42.58 -18.99
CA SER A 93 33.86 -43.77 -18.88
C SER A 93 34.62 -45.10 -18.94
N ARG A 94 35.80 -45.12 -19.58
CA ARG A 94 36.69 -46.29 -19.63
C ARG A 94 37.68 -46.35 -18.47
N GLN A 95 37.90 -45.24 -17.77
CA GLN A 95 38.81 -45.13 -16.64
C GLN A 95 38.10 -45.34 -15.30
N SER A 96 36.91 -44.75 -15.13
CA SER A 96 36.10 -44.85 -13.92
C SER A 96 34.66 -44.41 -14.16
N SER A 97 33.71 -45.34 -14.04
CA SER A 97 32.27 -45.00 -14.07
C SER A 97 31.87 -44.13 -12.88
N THR A 98 32.53 -44.29 -11.72
CA THR A 98 32.25 -43.51 -10.51
C THR A 98 32.51 -42.01 -10.70
N ILE A 99 33.50 -41.63 -11.52
CA ILE A 99 33.77 -40.21 -11.81
C ILE A 99 32.69 -39.63 -12.71
N VAL A 100 32.18 -40.40 -13.66
CA VAL A 100 31.04 -40.00 -14.50
C VAL A 100 29.78 -39.81 -13.64
N GLU A 101 29.49 -40.75 -12.73
CA GLU A 101 28.37 -40.62 -11.79
C GLU A 101 28.52 -39.39 -10.87
N ALA A 102 29.75 -39.08 -10.41
CA ALA A 102 30.02 -37.91 -9.58
C ALA A 102 29.86 -36.59 -10.34
N LEU A 103 30.26 -36.55 -11.61
CA LEU A 103 29.99 -35.45 -12.52
C LEU A 103 28.48 -35.26 -12.67
N ASP A 104 27.73 -36.29 -13.08
CA ASP A 104 26.27 -36.21 -13.26
C ASP A 104 25.52 -35.80 -11.98
N SER A 105 25.96 -36.31 -10.82
CA SER A 105 25.46 -35.87 -9.51
C SER A 105 25.72 -34.38 -9.26
N THR A 106 26.88 -33.86 -9.68
CA THR A 106 27.22 -32.43 -9.55
C THR A 106 26.34 -31.58 -10.46
N ALA A 107 26.11 -32.01 -11.71
CA ALA A 107 25.16 -31.35 -12.62
C ALA A 107 23.76 -31.23 -12.00
N THR A 108 23.30 -32.30 -11.34
CA THR A 108 22.00 -32.35 -10.66
C THR A 108 21.94 -31.32 -9.53
N LYS A 109 22.99 -31.19 -8.70
CA LYS A 109 23.04 -30.20 -7.61
C LYS A 109 23.00 -28.75 -8.11
N PHE A 110 23.62 -28.45 -9.26
CA PHE A 110 23.48 -27.14 -9.90
C PHE A 110 22.06 -26.92 -10.47
N SER A 111 21.42 -27.98 -10.97
CA SER A 111 20.00 -27.93 -11.35
C SER A 111 19.10 -27.62 -10.15
N ASP A 112 19.32 -28.28 -9.02
CA ASP A 112 18.57 -28.03 -7.78
C ASP A 112 18.75 -26.59 -7.28
N LEU A 113 19.99 -26.07 -7.32
CA LEU A 113 20.29 -24.68 -7.01
C LEU A 113 19.54 -23.70 -7.95
N SER A 114 19.46 -24.01 -9.24
CA SER A 114 18.68 -23.20 -10.20
C SER A 114 17.19 -23.18 -9.88
N GLN A 115 16.62 -24.33 -9.47
CA GLN A 115 15.21 -24.44 -9.08
C GLN A 115 14.91 -23.67 -7.78
N VAL A 116 15.86 -23.64 -6.84
CA VAL A 116 15.74 -22.81 -5.62
C VAL A 116 15.65 -21.33 -5.99
N SER A 117 16.52 -20.85 -6.88
CA SER A 117 16.47 -19.45 -7.34
C SER A 117 15.19 -19.14 -8.14
N GLU A 118 14.72 -20.07 -8.98
CA GLU A 118 13.43 -19.93 -9.69
C GLU A 118 12.26 -19.80 -8.71
N LYS A 119 12.21 -20.65 -7.68
CA LYS A 119 11.20 -20.58 -6.63
C LYS A 119 11.27 -19.25 -5.87
N ASN A 120 12.47 -18.82 -5.48
CA ASN A 120 12.69 -17.55 -4.80
C ASN A 120 12.21 -16.35 -5.64
N MET A 121 12.54 -16.34 -6.93
CA MET A 121 12.07 -15.34 -7.90
C MET A 121 10.54 -15.29 -7.95
N TRP A 122 9.88 -16.45 -8.03
CA TRP A 122 8.42 -16.51 -8.09
C TRP A 122 7.77 -16.01 -6.79
N GLU A 123 8.26 -16.43 -5.63
CA GLU A 123 7.76 -16.00 -4.33
C GLU A 123 7.91 -14.48 -4.12
N LEU A 124 9.04 -13.90 -4.54
CA LEU A 124 9.24 -12.45 -4.53
C LEU A 124 8.29 -11.74 -5.50
N GLY A 125 8.05 -12.32 -6.68
CA GLY A 125 7.09 -11.78 -7.65
C GLY A 125 5.67 -11.71 -7.09
N VAL A 126 5.23 -12.75 -6.36
CA VAL A 126 3.94 -12.73 -5.64
C VAL A 126 3.91 -11.58 -4.63
N LYS A 127 5.00 -11.37 -3.87
CA LYS A 127 5.09 -10.26 -2.91
C LYS A 127 5.12 -8.87 -3.56
N ALA A 128 5.70 -8.74 -4.74
CA ALA A 128 5.62 -7.51 -5.51
C ALA A 128 4.18 -7.21 -5.95
N GLY A 129 3.45 -8.24 -6.41
CA GLY A 129 2.02 -8.13 -6.73
C GLY A 129 1.18 -7.72 -5.52
N ASP A 130 1.43 -8.33 -4.37
CA ASP A 130 0.82 -7.99 -3.07
C ASP A 130 1.00 -6.51 -2.69
N CYS A 131 2.20 -5.93 -2.94
CA CYS A 131 2.48 -4.52 -2.71
C CYS A 131 1.70 -3.63 -3.68
N MET A 132 1.62 -4.02 -4.96
CA MET A 132 0.89 -3.26 -5.98
C MET A 132 -0.62 -3.22 -5.69
N GLU A 133 -1.22 -4.35 -5.32
CA GLU A 133 -2.64 -4.40 -4.92
C GLU A 133 -2.92 -3.48 -3.71
N LEU A 134 -2.03 -3.47 -2.71
CA LEU A 134 -2.16 -2.58 -1.57
C LEU A 134 -2.02 -1.10 -1.97
N LYS A 135 -1.06 -0.79 -2.85
CA LYS A 135 -0.84 0.57 -3.38
C LYS A 135 -2.08 1.09 -4.11
N ASP A 136 -2.70 0.27 -4.93
CA ASP A 136 -3.91 0.61 -5.67
C ASP A 136 -5.09 0.81 -4.72
N SER A 137 -5.24 -0.06 -3.72
CA SER A 137 -6.28 0.07 -2.69
C SER A 137 -6.14 1.36 -1.88
N VAL A 138 -4.91 1.70 -1.46
CA VAL A 138 -4.61 2.99 -0.80
C VAL A 138 -4.85 4.17 -1.74
N GLY A 139 -4.53 4.03 -3.03
CA GLY A 139 -4.81 5.02 -4.07
C GLY A 139 -6.30 5.35 -4.19
N CYS A 140 -7.15 4.32 -4.31
CA CYS A 140 -8.60 4.49 -4.34
C CYS A 140 -9.12 5.15 -3.05
N PHE A 141 -8.59 4.75 -1.89
CA PHE A 141 -8.96 5.39 -0.62
C PHE A 141 -8.57 6.86 -0.58
N LEU A 142 -7.39 7.24 -1.07
CA LEU A 142 -6.95 8.64 -1.17
C LEU A 142 -7.87 9.48 -2.05
N ASP A 143 -8.27 8.97 -3.21
CA ASP A 143 -9.19 9.67 -4.11
C ASP A 143 -10.56 9.86 -3.45
N ASN A 144 -11.03 8.87 -2.70
CA ASN A 144 -12.21 8.98 -1.87
C ASN A 144 -12.07 10.08 -0.78
N LEU A 145 -10.94 10.16 -0.08
CA LEU A 145 -10.68 11.23 0.89
C LEU A 145 -10.72 12.62 0.24
N LYS A 146 -10.09 12.79 -0.92
CA LYS A 146 -10.09 14.05 -1.70
C LYS A 146 -11.50 14.46 -2.10
N ALA A 147 -12.29 13.52 -2.62
CA ALA A 147 -13.69 13.77 -2.97
C ALA A 147 -14.50 14.24 -1.76
N LYS A 148 -14.27 13.64 -0.57
CA LYS A 148 -14.98 14.03 0.66
C LYS A 148 -14.57 15.39 1.19
N ILE A 149 -13.30 15.76 1.12
CA ILE A 149 -12.87 17.12 1.45
C ILE A 149 -13.56 18.14 0.54
N ALA A 150 -13.62 17.88 -0.76
CA ALA A 150 -14.30 18.75 -1.72
C ALA A 150 -15.81 18.86 -1.41
N GLU A 151 -16.48 17.75 -1.13
CA GLU A 151 -17.90 17.71 -0.74
C GLU A 151 -18.16 18.55 0.52
N LEU A 152 -17.37 18.36 1.58
CA LEU A 152 -17.50 19.11 2.83
C LEU A 152 -17.25 20.60 2.63
N ASN A 153 -16.25 20.98 1.84
CA ASN A 153 -15.95 22.37 1.53
C ASN A 153 -17.10 23.05 0.77
N ASN A 154 -17.77 22.32 -0.13
CA ASN A 154 -18.95 22.81 -0.86
C ASN A 154 -20.19 22.99 0.04
N LEU A 155 -20.26 22.27 1.18
CA LEU A 155 -21.37 22.43 2.14
C LEU A 155 -21.25 23.70 3.00
N VAL A 156 -20.04 24.19 3.24
CA VAL A 156 -19.79 25.32 4.15
C VAL A 156 -20.56 26.59 3.77
N PRO A 157 -20.55 27.05 2.50
CA PRO A 157 -21.34 28.23 2.09
C PRO A 157 -22.84 28.04 2.32
N HIS A 158 -23.37 26.83 2.06
CA HIS A 158 -24.79 26.56 2.27
C HIS A 158 -25.17 26.64 3.76
N ILE A 159 -24.33 26.09 4.65
CA ILE A 159 -24.55 26.15 6.11
C ILE A 159 -24.58 27.62 6.58
N PHE A 160 -23.65 28.44 6.10
CA PHE A 160 -23.63 29.87 6.46
C PHE A 160 -24.83 30.64 5.91
N ASN A 161 -25.32 30.31 4.71
CA ASN A 161 -26.55 30.89 4.17
C ASN A 161 -27.78 30.52 5.03
N GLN A 162 -27.89 29.28 5.50
CA GLN A 162 -28.98 28.88 6.40
C GLN A 162 -28.87 29.56 7.76
N LYS A 163 -27.66 29.69 8.32
CA LYS A 163 -27.43 30.46 9.54
C LYS A 163 -27.88 31.91 9.38
N ALA A 164 -27.47 32.57 8.29
CA ALA A 164 -27.83 33.97 8.02
C ALA A 164 -29.35 34.17 7.91
N ARG A 165 -30.08 33.21 7.32
CA ARG A 165 -31.55 33.21 7.31
C ARG A 165 -32.14 33.14 8.71
N GLN A 166 -31.61 32.29 9.60
CA GLN A 166 -32.08 32.20 10.97
C GLN A 166 -31.76 33.45 11.79
N ASP A 167 -30.59 34.06 11.58
CA ASP A 167 -30.22 35.34 12.19
C ASP A 167 -31.18 36.45 11.75
N HIS A 168 -31.49 36.53 10.45
CA HIS A 168 -32.45 37.50 9.91
C HIS A 168 -33.85 37.32 10.53
N ILE A 169 -34.34 36.08 10.64
CA ILE A 169 -35.62 35.79 11.29
C ILE A 169 -35.59 36.24 12.75
N ALA A 170 -34.53 35.92 13.50
CA ALA A 170 -34.40 36.33 14.90
C ALA A 170 -34.40 37.86 15.06
N ASP A 171 -33.72 38.58 14.17
CA ASP A 171 -33.66 40.04 14.18
C ASP A 171 -35.00 40.69 13.79
N GLU A 172 -35.71 40.17 12.80
CA GLU A 172 -37.07 40.62 12.48
C GLU A 172 -38.03 40.45 13.67
N ARG A 173 -37.97 39.30 14.34
CA ARG A 173 -38.82 39.01 15.52
C ARG A 173 -38.46 39.89 16.70
N ARG A 174 -37.17 40.18 16.92
CA ARG A 174 -36.70 41.14 17.92
C ARG A 174 -37.18 42.55 17.62
N LYS A 175 -37.12 43.02 16.37
CA LYS A 175 -37.63 44.34 15.95
C LYS A 175 -39.14 44.47 16.20
N ARG A 176 -39.92 43.41 15.97
CA ARG A 176 -41.38 43.37 16.21
C ARG A 176 -41.75 43.28 17.69
N GLN A 177 -40.81 42.92 18.56
CA GLN A 177 -41.08 42.67 19.98
C GLN A 177 -41.62 43.92 20.68
N GLN A 178 -41.02 45.09 20.45
CA GLN A 178 -41.47 46.33 21.09
C GLN A 178 -42.91 46.66 20.70
N THR A 179 -43.25 46.57 19.41
CA THR A 179 -44.62 46.80 18.92
C THR A 179 -45.64 45.84 19.55
N LEU A 180 -45.28 44.56 19.74
CA LEU A 180 -46.16 43.58 20.38
C LEU A 180 -46.33 43.85 21.88
N VAL A 181 -45.28 44.33 22.56
CA VAL A 181 -45.35 44.77 23.96
C VAL A 181 -46.29 45.97 24.10
N ASP A 182 -46.16 46.96 23.22
CA ASP A 182 -47.02 48.15 23.22
C ASP A 182 -48.49 47.78 22.96
N GLN A 183 -48.74 46.85 22.02
CA GLN A 183 -50.09 46.32 21.74
C GLN A 183 -50.69 45.56 22.94
N PHE A 184 -49.87 44.77 23.65
CA PHE A 184 -50.29 44.09 24.87
C PHE A 184 -50.64 45.08 25.98
N GLN A 185 -49.81 46.11 26.21
CA GLN A 185 -50.05 47.16 27.19
C GLN A 185 -51.31 47.97 26.85
N ALA A 186 -51.50 48.34 25.58
CA ALA A 186 -52.71 49.03 25.12
C ALA A 186 -53.97 48.18 25.33
N ALA A 187 -53.93 46.88 25.03
CA ALA A 187 -55.05 45.96 25.27
C ALA A 187 -55.34 45.78 26.77
N GLN A 188 -54.30 45.78 27.61
CA GLN A 188 -54.44 45.70 29.07
C GLN A 188 -55.09 46.97 29.63
N ASN A 189 -54.63 48.15 29.20
CA ASN A 189 -55.19 49.44 29.59
C ASN A 189 -56.64 49.61 29.12
N ALA A 190 -56.96 49.17 27.90
CA ALA A 190 -58.32 49.19 27.38
C ALA A 190 -59.28 48.32 28.21
N LEU A 191 -58.83 47.12 28.62
CA LEU A 191 -59.61 46.29 29.54
C LEU A 191 -59.78 46.95 30.92
N GLY A 192 -58.72 47.55 31.47
CA GLY A 192 -58.78 48.30 32.73
C GLY A 192 -59.77 49.46 32.68
N ASN A 193 -59.79 50.22 31.58
CA ASN A 193 -60.73 51.32 31.37
C ASN A 193 -62.18 50.83 31.22
N VAL A 194 -62.41 49.73 30.48
CA VAL A 194 -63.74 49.11 30.36
C VAL A 194 -64.27 48.62 31.72
N LEU A 195 -63.39 48.18 32.62
CA LEU A 195 -63.75 47.77 33.97
C LEU A 195 -63.95 48.97 34.92
N ASN A 196 -63.22 50.08 34.72
CA ASN A 196 -63.30 51.29 35.54
C ASN A 196 -64.50 52.19 35.19
N ILE A 197 -64.98 52.22 33.93
CA ILE A 197 -66.07 53.11 33.47
C ILE A 197 -67.47 52.49 33.77
N ILE A 198 -67.68 51.99 34.99
CA ILE A 198 -68.98 51.44 35.48
C ILE A 198 -69.35 50.10 34.81
N ALA A 199 -69.14 49.01 35.55
CA ALA A 199 -69.51 47.63 35.21
C ALA A 199 -71.01 47.38 34.91
N ASN A 200 -71.87 48.41 35.00
CA ASN A 200 -73.32 48.33 34.84
C ASN A 200 -73.85 48.85 33.48
N PHE A 201 -73.04 49.49 32.63
CA PHE A 201 -73.52 50.12 31.38
C PHE A 201 -73.13 49.40 30.08
N PHE A 202 -72.03 48.64 30.05
CA PHE A 202 -71.55 47.99 28.83
C PHE A 202 -72.10 46.56 28.68
N ASP A 203 -72.56 46.24 27.47
CA ASP A 203 -73.01 44.90 27.09
C ASP A 203 -71.89 43.86 27.36
N ARG A 204 -72.27 42.66 27.80
CA ARG A 204 -71.34 41.54 28.10
C ARG A 204 -70.43 41.22 26.92
N SER A 205 -70.88 41.54 25.70
CA SER A 205 -70.13 41.42 24.45
C SER A 205 -68.85 42.28 24.43
N VAL A 206 -68.87 43.50 24.96
CA VAL A 206 -67.73 44.43 24.96
C VAL A 206 -66.61 43.95 25.89
N ILE A 207 -66.96 43.52 27.10
CA ILE A 207 -66.01 42.92 28.06
C ILE A 207 -65.41 41.64 27.48
N ARG A 208 -66.22 40.81 26.81
CA ARG A 208 -65.77 39.57 26.18
C ARG A 208 -64.76 39.85 25.05
N ASN A 209 -65.04 40.86 24.22
CA ASN A 209 -64.14 41.28 23.14
C ASN A 209 -62.82 41.86 23.67
N ALA A 210 -62.86 42.70 24.71
CA ALA A 210 -61.65 43.25 25.34
C ALA A 210 -60.76 42.14 25.94
N ARG A 211 -61.36 41.15 26.62
CA ARG A 211 -60.63 39.96 27.12
C ARG A 211 -60.05 39.12 25.98
N GLN A 212 -60.80 38.94 24.90
CA GLN A 212 -60.32 38.19 23.73
C GLN A 212 -59.14 38.90 23.05
N ASN A 213 -59.17 40.23 22.96
CA ASN A 213 -58.07 41.02 22.41
C ASN A 213 -56.81 40.95 23.29
N LEU A 214 -56.95 41.08 24.62
CA LEU A 214 -55.83 40.89 25.54
C LEU A 214 -55.23 39.48 25.43
N ARG A 215 -56.07 38.45 25.31
CA ARG A 215 -55.62 37.06 25.12
C ARG A 215 -54.87 36.89 23.80
N ARG A 216 -55.36 37.46 22.70
CA ARG A 216 -54.69 37.42 21.39
C ARG A 216 -53.33 38.13 21.41
N ALA A 217 -53.25 39.32 22.02
CA ALA A 217 -52.00 40.06 22.17
C ALA A 217 -50.96 39.29 23.00
N ARG A 218 -51.40 38.66 24.09
CA ARG A 218 -50.54 37.78 24.90
C ARG A 218 -50.01 36.58 24.11
N ILE A 219 -50.89 35.88 23.39
CA ILE A 219 -50.50 34.74 22.56
C ILE A 219 -49.48 35.18 21.50
N ALA A 220 -49.74 36.28 20.81
CA ALA A 220 -48.82 36.81 19.79
C ALA A 220 -47.44 37.17 20.37
N LEU A 221 -47.38 37.75 21.57
CA LEU A 221 -46.12 38.06 22.25
C LEU A 221 -45.36 36.79 22.68
N ASP A 222 -46.07 35.82 23.27
CA ASP A 222 -45.50 34.54 23.69
C ASP A 222 -44.99 33.74 22.49
N ASP A 223 -45.74 33.68 21.40
CA ASP A 223 -45.35 32.99 20.16
C ASP A 223 -44.16 33.68 19.50
N ASN A 224 -44.12 35.02 19.45
CA ASN A 224 -42.95 35.75 18.93
C ASN A 224 -41.69 35.47 19.75
N ARG A 225 -41.80 35.35 21.08
CA ARG A 225 -40.67 35.00 21.96
C ARG A 225 -40.17 33.58 21.68
N ARG A 226 -41.08 32.60 21.59
CA ARG A 226 -40.72 31.20 21.26
C ARG A 226 -40.07 31.09 19.89
N ASP A 227 -40.59 31.80 18.90
CA ASP A 227 -40.03 31.80 17.54
C ASP A 227 -38.63 32.43 17.50
N GLN A 228 -38.41 33.50 18.28
CA GLN A 228 -37.09 34.10 18.42
C GLN A 228 -36.10 33.14 19.09
N GLU A 229 -36.48 32.50 20.20
CA GLU A 229 -35.66 31.49 20.88
C GLU A 229 -35.32 30.32 19.95
N ARG A 230 -36.31 29.84 19.18
CA ARG A 230 -36.12 28.77 18.18
C ARG A 230 -35.15 29.19 17.08
N ALA A 231 -35.31 30.38 16.50
CA ALA A 231 -34.44 30.89 15.44
C ALA A 231 -32.99 31.06 15.93
N GLN A 232 -32.81 31.59 17.15
CA GLN A 232 -31.49 31.71 17.77
C GLN A 232 -30.86 30.33 18.07
N GLY A 233 -31.65 29.37 18.55
CA GLY A 233 -31.21 27.99 18.75
C GLY A 233 -30.74 27.35 17.44
N MET A 234 -31.50 27.53 16.36
CA MET A 234 -31.15 27.02 15.03
C MET A 234 -29.90 27.71 14.45
N SER A 235 -29.76 29.03 14.62
CA SER A 235 -28.53 29.75 14.20
C SER A 235 -27.29 29.19 14.90
N ARG A 236 -27.35 28.96 16.22
CA ARG A 236 -26.27 28.33 16.99
C ARG A 236 -25.97 26.93 16.47
N ALA A 237 -27.00 26.13 16.19
CA ALA A 237 -26.83 24.78 15.67
C ALA A 237 -26.15 24.76 14.28
N TYR A 238 -26.50 25.67 13.38
CA TYR A 238 -25.82 25.82 12.08
C TYR A 238 -24.37 26.30 12.23
N TYR A 239 -24.10 27.20 13.17
CA TYR A 239 -22.72 27.61 13.47
C TYR A 239 -21.87 26.45 13.98
N GLN A 240 -22.41 25.65 14.90
CA GLN A 240 -21.74 24.44 15.41
C GLN A 240 -21.50 23.41 14.29
N LEU A 241 -22.46 23.26 13.37
CA LEU A 241 -22.30 22.40 12.20
C LEU A 241 -21.16 22.89 11.31
N ALA A 242 -21.08 24.20 11.02
CA ALA A 242 -20.00 24.77 10.20
C ALA A 242 -18.62 24.53 10.81
N ILE A 243 -18.48 24.71 12.13
CA ILE A 243 -17.23 24.41 12.85
C ILE A 243 -16.91 22.92 12.74
N THR A 244 -17.90 22.05 12.96
CA THR A 244 -17.71 20.59 12.88
C THR A 244 -17.27 20.18 11.48
N VAL A 245 -17.91 20.71 10.42
CA VAL A 245 -17.51 20.44 9.03
C VAL A 245 -16.05 20.84 8.81
N ARG A 246 -15.64 22.05 9.23
CA ARG A 246 -14.24 22.50 9.10
C ARG A 246 -13.26 21.59 9.85
N ASN A 247 -13.57 21.22 11.09
CA ASN A 247 -12.71 20.35 11.89
C ASN A 247 -12.60 18.95 11.29
N VAL A 248 -13.71 18.39 10.80
CA VAL A 248 -13.71 17.08 10.12
C VAL A 248 -12.95 17.16 8.80
N SER A 249 -13.14 18.20 7.98
CA SER A 249 -12.34 18.41 6.76
C SER A 249 -10.85 18.46 7.04
N ALA A 250 -10.42 19.18 8.07
CA ALA A 250 -9.02 19.25 8.47
C ALA A 250 -8.50 17.88 8.95
N ALA A 251 -9.32 17.13 9.70
CA ALA A 251 -8.95 15.79 10.15
C ALA A 251 -8.82 14.79 8.98
N ILE A 252 -9.73 14.85 8.01
CA ILE A 252 -9.67 14.05 6.77
C ILE A 252 -8.44 14.45 5.94
N TYR A 253 -8.10 15.74 5.87
CA TYR A 253 -6.89 16.20 5.18
C TYR A 253 -5.61 15.67 5.83
N ASN A 254 -5.52 15.68 7.17
CA ASN A 254 -4.40 15.07 7.87
C ASN A 254 -4.32 13.55 7.61
N LEU A 255 -5.47 12.88 7.52
CA LEU A 255 -5.52 11.47 7.14
C LEU A 255 -5.02 11.24 5.72
N GLN A 256 -5.40 12.11 4.78
CA GLN A 256 -4.93 12.08 3.40
C GLN A 256 -3.40 12.18 3.34
N LEU A 257 -2.79 13.16 4.04
CA LEU A 257 -1.34 13.29 4.09
C LEU A 257 -0.66 12.03 4.65
N ALA A 258 -1.23 11.43 5.70
CA ALA A 258 -0.70 10.19 6.27
C ALA A 258 -0.79 9.03 5.28
N MET A 259 -1.88 8.92 4.52
CA MET A 259 -2.06 7.89 3.49
C MET A 259 -1.21 8.12 2.25
N GLU A 260 -0.91 9.38 1.88
CA GLU A 260 0.06 9.71 0.83
C GLU A 260 1.46 9.25 1.23
N GLY A 261 1.86 9.52 2.48
CA GLY A 261 3.11 9.01 3.03
C GLY A 261 3.17 7.49 3.06
N LEU A 262 2.07 6.81 3.40
CA LEU A 262 1.98 5.35 3.35
C LEU A 262 2.12 4.83 1.91
N LYS A 263 1.45 5.46 0.95
CA LYS A 263 1.53 5.09 -0.47
C LYS A 263 2.97 5.16 -1.00
N GLN A 264 3.73 6.18 -0.60
CA GLN A 264 5.15 6.29 -0.96
C GLN A 264 5.97 5.14 -0.37
N LYS A 265 5.78 4.82 0.92
CA LYS A 265 6.47 3.68 1.56
C LYS A 265 6.16 2.35 0.88
N ILE A 266 4.92 2.14 0.43
CA ILE A 266 4.55 0.95 -0.34
C ILE A 266 5.31 0.92 -1.68
N ASP A 267 5.50 2.05 -2.33
CA ASP A 267 6.24 2.16 -3.60
C ASP A 267 7.73 1.85 -3.42
N ASP A 268 8.33 2.35 -2.34
CA ASP A 268 9.71 2.07 -1.99
C ASP A 268 9.89 0.56 -1.71
N GLN A 269 8.95 -0.05 -0.97
CA GLN A 269 8.96 -1.48 -0.68
C GLN A 269 8.73 -2.33 -1.94
N TYR A 270 7.85 -1.90 -2.84
CA TYR A 270 7.65 -2.56 -4.13
C TYR A 270 8.95 -2.56 -4.95
N SER A 271 9.59 -1.40 -5.08
CA SER A 271 10.85 -1.23 -5.80
C SER A 271 11.94 -2.15 -5.23
N PHE A 272 12.04 -2.18 -3.90
CA PHE A 272 12.94 -3.09 -3.19
C PHE A 272 12.71 -4.56 -3.55
N VAL A 273 11.46 -5.04 -3.50
CA VAL A 273 11.13 -6.43 -3.84
C VAL A 273 11.43 -6.74 -5.31
N THR A 274 11.10 -5.82 -6.23
CA THR A 274 11.37 -6.02 -7.65
C THR A 274 12.86 -6.07 -7.97
N ASP A 275 13.69 -5.28 -7.26
CA ASP A 275 15.15 -5.34 -7.39
C ASP A 275 15.69 -6.69 -6.94
N LYS A 276 15.17 -7.23 -5.83
CA LYS A 276 15.52 -8.57 -5.35
C LYS A 276 15.06 -9.65 -6.32
N GLN A 277 13.83 -9.55 -6.84
CA GLN A 277 13.32 -10.49 -7.84
C GLN A 277 14.18 -10.47 -9.12
N SER A 278 14.60 -9.29 -9.57
CA SER A 278 15.48 -9.13 -10.74
C SER A 278 16.87 -9.72 -10.49
N ALA A 279 17.40 -9.60 -9.27
CA ALA A 279 18.64 -10.27 -8.88
C ALA A 279 18.50 -11.80 -8.93
N GLU A 280 17.43 -12.36 -8.35
CA GLU A 280 17.15 -13.80 -8.43
C GLU A 280 16.90 -14.28 -9.87
N THR A 281 16.24 -13.47 -10.71
CA THR A 281 16.03 -13.80 -12.13
C THR A 281 17.36 -13.95 -12.85
N ARG A 282 18.30 -13.03 -12.61
CA ARG A 282 19.66 -13.09 -13.18
C ARG A 282 20.42 -14.30 -12.67
N LEU A 283 20.30 -14.60 -11.37
CA LEU A 283 20.90 -15.75 -10.73
C LEU A 283 20.42 -17.06 -11.36
N CYS A 284 19.10 -17.25 -11.43
CA CYS A 284 18.45 -18.40 -12.03
C CYS A 284 18.89 -18.60 -13.48
N ARG A 285 18.93 -17.54 -14.29
CA ARG A 285 19.41 -17.62 -15.68
C ARG A 285 20.88 -18.04 -15.77
N GLY A 286 21.75 -17.41 -14.98
CA GLY A 286 23.16 -17.78 -14.93
C GLY A 286 23.36 -19.25 -14.55
N LEU A 287 22.65 -19.72 -13.53
CA LEU A 287 22.68 -21.12 -13.10
C LEU A 287 22.16 -22.10 -14.16
N LEU A 288 21.12 -21.73 -14.91
CA LEU A 288 20.63 -22.52 -16.03
C LEU A 288 21.64 -22.57 -17.18
N ASP A 289 22.30 -21.46 -17.49
CA ASP A 289 23.36 -21.43 -18.51
C ASP A 289 24.55 -22.29 -18.09
N LEU A 290 24.94 -22.24 -16.81
CA LEU A 290 25.98 -23.09 -16.24
C LEU A 290 25.61 -24.58 -16.31
N ARG A 291 24.37 -24.93 -15.96
CA ARG A 291 23.84 -26.29 -16.13
C ARG A 291 23.89 -26.71 -17.60
N ASN A 292 23.48 -25.84 -18.52
CA ASN A 292 23.48 -26.14 -19.95
C ASN A 292 24.90 -26.38 -20.45
N GLN A 293 25.90 -25.61 -20.01
CA GLN A 293 27.32 -25.86 -20.35
C GLN A 293 27.83 -27.21 -19.84
N ILE A 294 27.42 -27.59 -18.62
CA ILE A 294 27.72 -28.91 -18.06
C ILE A 294 27.11 -30.03 -18.92
N VAL A 295 25.85 -29.88 -19.32
CA VAL A 295 25.08 -30.91 -20.04
C VAL A 295 25.43 -30.97 -21.53
N SER A 296 25.70 -29.83 -22.18
CA SER A 296 25.98 -29.73 -23.62
C SER A 296 27.42 -30.06 -23.99
N GLY A 297 28.35 -29.95 -23.02
CA GLY A 297 29.78 -29.97 -23.28
C GLY A 297 30.40 -31.36 -23.35
N ASP A 298 29.65 -32.45 -23.18
CA ASP A 298 30.23 -33.79 -22.96
C ASP A 298 31.38 -33.72 -21.92
N TRP A 299 31.15 -33.01 -20.81
CA TRP A 299 32.16 -32.84 -19.75
C TRP A 299 32.53 -34.16 -19.05
N THR A 300 31.92 -35.28 -19.45
CA THR A 300 32.24 -36.65 -19.07
C THR A 300 33.20 -37.33 -20.07
N THR A 301 33.72 -36.61 -21.06
CA THR A 301 34.64 -37.14 -22.08
C THR A 301 36.02 -37.45 -21.50
N THR A 302 36.82 -36.44 -21.19
CA THR A 302 38.20 -36.59 -20.72
C THR A 302 38.43 -35.71 -19.50
N ARG A 303 39.41 -36.08 -18.66
CA ARG A 303 39.75 -35.30 -17.45
C ARG A 303 40.01 -33.83 -17.78
N ASP A 304 40.84 -33.59 -18.80
CA ASP A 304 41.27 -32.24 -19.13
C ASP A 304 40.10 -31.41 -19.65
N HIS A 305 39.21 -32.02 -20.43
CA HIS A 305 37.98 -31.36 -20.88
C HIS A 305 37.02 -31.07 -19.72
N SER A 306 36.83 -32.00 -18.78
CA SER A 306 36.03 -31.76 -17.57
C SER A 306 36.59 -30.56 -16.78
N LEU A 307 37.91 -30.53 -16.53
CA LEU A 307 38.56 -29.43 -15.81
C LEU A 307 38.42 -28.09 -16.56
N GLN A 308 38.43 -28.10 -17.90
CA GLN A 308 38.15 -26.92 -18.70
C GLN A 308 36.72 -26.42 -18.49
N VAL A 309 35.72 -27.31 -18.52
CA VAL A 309 34.32 -26.96 -18.26
C VAL A 309 34.16 -26.38 -16.85
N VAL A 310 34.81 -26.96 -15.84
CA VAL A 310 34.81 -26.41 -14.47
C VAL A 310 35.41 -25.01 -14.40
N LEU A 311 36.56 -24.77 -15.06
CA LEU A 311 37.18 -23.44 -15.06
C LEU A 311 36.35 -22.40 -15.81
N LYS A 312 35.69 -22.78 -16.92
CA LYS A 312 34.72 -21.93 -17.60
C LYS A 312 33.56 -21.57 -16.70
N LEU A 313 33.00 -22.57 -16.01
CA LEU A 313 31.90 -22.39 -15.07
C LEU A 313 32.28 -21.37 -14.00
N LEU A 314 33.42 -21.55 -13.32
CA LEU A 314 33.91 -20.60 -12.31
C LEU A 314 34.16 -19.19 -12.86
N THR A 315 34.58 -19.07 -14.14
CA THR A 315 34.82 -17.76 -14.77
C THR A 315 33.52 -17.05 -15.17
N ALA A 316 32.53 -17.79 -15.65
CA ALA A 316 31.20 -17.26 -15.97
C ALA A 316 30.43 -16.85 -14.69
N ASP A 317 30.69 -17.55 -13.59
CA ASP A 317 30.08 -17.35 -12.28
C ASP A 317 30.37 -15.99 -11.65
N ASP A 318 31.57 -15.47 -11.88
CA ASP A 318 32.09 -14.21 -11.34
C ASP A 318 31.22 -13.00 -11.75
N ALA A 319 30.50 -13.12 -12.88
CA ALA A 319 29.55 -12.12 -13.39
C ALA A 319 28.13 -12.24 -12.78
N VAL A 320 27.75 -13.42 -12.27
CA VAL A 320 26.38 -13.75 -11.83
C VAL A 320 26.22 -13.55 -10.32
N PHE A 321 27.21 -13.97 -9.52
CA PHE A 321 27.08 -14.03 -8.06
C PHE A 321 27.59 -12.80 -7.31
N ALA A 322 28.06 -11.77 -8.03
CA ALA A 322 28.63 -10.56 -7.43
C ALA A 322 29.58 -10.87 -6.27
N ARG A 323 30.36 -11.95 -6.38
CA ARG A 323 31.46 -12.27 -5.48
C ARG A 323 31.07 -12.56 -4.02
N SER A 324 29.99 -13.34 -3.80
CA SER A 324 29.67 -13.92 -2.49
C SER A 324 30.90 -14.69 -1.91
N LEU A 325 31.08 -14.63 -0.58
CA LEU A 325 32.27 -15.14 0.12
C LEU A 325 32.51 -16.64 -0.11
N CYS A 326 31.46 -17.45 -0.14
CA CYS A 326 31.61 -18.90 -0.29
C CYS A 326 32.17 -19.30 -1.67
N TYR A 327 31.85 -18.55 -2.73
CA TYR A 327 32.30 -18.85 -4.09
C TYR A 327 33.78 -18.52 -4.31
N LYS A 328 34.24 -17.36 -3.82
CA LYS A 328 35.65 -16.97 -3.95
C LYS A 328 36.59 -17.99 -3.34
N ASP A 329 36.20 -18.51 -2.18
CA ASP A 329 37.02 -19.46 -1.46
C ASP A 329 37.07 -20.80 -2.21
N VAL A 330 35.95 -21.26 -2.79
CA VAL A 330 35.92 -22.50 -3.59
C VAL A 330 36.71 -22.34 -4.89
N GLU A 331 36.54 -21.24 -5.61
CA GLU A 331 37.27 -20.96 -6.85
C GLU A 331 38.78 -20.95 -6.61
N ALA A 332 39.22 -20.26 -5.56
CA ALA A 332 40.63 -20.20 -5.18
C ALA A 332 41.18 -21.60 -4.86
N ARG A 333 40.46 -22.39 -4.04
CA ARG A 333 40.88 -23.76 -3.67
C ARG A 333 40.93 -24.70 -4.88
N ILE A 334 39.98 -24.59 -5.82
CA ILE A 334 39.99 -25.38 -7.06
C ILE A 334 41.20 -25.00 -7.93
N LYS A 335 41.44 -23.70 -8.15
CA LYS A 335 42.59 -23.23 -8.95
C LYS A 335 43.93 -23.62 -8.32
N GLU A 336 44.05 -23.53 -7.00
CA GLU A 336 45.23 -23.94 -6.25
C GLU A 336 45.46 -25.45 -6.39
N SER A 337 44.41 -26.27 -6.24
CA SER A 337 44.48 -27.73 -6.40
C SER A 337 44.94 -28.16 -7.79
N ILE A 338 44.41 -27.51 -8.84
CA ILE A 338 44.83 -27.76 -10.23
C ILE A 338 46.31 -27.39 -10.41
N THR A 339 46.73 -26.23 -9.91
CA THR A 339 48.11 -25.76 -10.02
C THR A 339 49.09 -26.66 -9.28
N ALA A 340 48.72 -27.12 -8.08
CA ALA A 340 49.54 -28.01 -7.27
C ALA A 340 49.77 -29.38 -7.94
N LYS A 341 48.76 -29.91 -8.65
CA LYS A 341 48.86 -31.22 -9.30
C LYS A 341 49.47 -31.17 -10.71
N LEU A 342 49.08 -30.19 -11.53
CA LEU A 342 49.44 -30.12 -12.96
C LEU A 342 50.57 -29.12 -13.24
N GLY A 343 51.02 -28.35 -12.24
CA GLY A 343 52.13 -27.42 -12.33
C GLY A 343 51.73 -25.97 -12.62
N HIS A 344 52.69 -25.06 -12.46
CA HIS A 344 52.50 -23.63 -12.75
C HIS A 344 52.13 -23.38 -14.21
N GLY A 345 51.06 -22.60 -14.44
CA GLY A 345 50.52 -22.30 -15.77
C GLY A 345 49.46 -23.29 -16.27
N ALA A 346 49.16 -24.38 -15.54
CA ALA A 346 48.16 -25.37 -15.96
C ALA A 346 46.75 -24.77 -16.07
N VAL A 347 46.34 -23.95 -15.10
CA VAL A 347 45.04 -23.24 -15.13
C VAL A 347 44.91 -22.41 -16.40
N GLN A 348 45.97 -21.67 -16.75
CA GLN A 348 45.96 -20.81 -17.94
C GLN A 348 45.94 -21.61 -19.25
N LYS A 349 46.70 -22.71 -19.33
CA LYS A 349 46.67 -23.63 -20.48
C LYS A 349 45.29 -24.27 -20.70
N LEU A 350 44.63 -24.69 -19.61
CA LEU A 350 43.27 -25.24 -19.70
C LEU A 350 42.28 -24.18 -20.20
N ILE A 351 42.40 -22.93 -19.76
CA ILE A 351 41.57 -21.82 -20.25
C ILE A 351 41.90 -21.47 -21.71
N GLU A 352 43.17 -21.45 -22.13
CA GLU A 352 43.58 -21.06 -23.48
C GLU A 352 43.19 -22.09 -24.56
N ASN A 353 43.23 -23.39 -24.24
CA ASN A 353 42.82 -24.47 -25.16
C ASN A 353 41.32 -24.41 -25.54
N VAL A 354 40.53 -23.59 -24.87
CA VAL A 354 39.12 -23.31 -25.20
C VAL A 354 38.97 -22.53 -26.52
N ARG A 355 39.93 -21.67 -26.86
CA ARG A 355 39.82 -20.79 -28.04
C ARG A 355 40.10 -21.52 -29.37
N VAL A 356 40.64 -22.73 -29.32
CA VAL A 356 41.08 -23.46 -30.52
C VAL A 356 39.95 -24.27 -31.19
N HIS A 357 38.74 -24.31 -30.60
CA HIS A 357 37.58 -25.02 -31.17
C HIS A 357 36.34 -24.15 -31.42
N ALA A 358 36.46 -22.83 -31.31
CA ALA A 358 35.44 -21.91 -31.80
C ALA A 358 35.84 -21.41 -33.20
N GLU A 359 35.25 -22.04 -34.21
CA GLU A 359 35.00 -21.51 -35.56
C GLU A 359 36.23 -21.00 -36.33
N GLU A 360 36.73 -21.86 -37.24
CA GLU A 360 37.21 -21.34 -38.52
C GLU A 360 36.05 -20.54 -39.14
N PRO A 361 36.26 -19.28 -39.56
CA PRO A 361 35.25 -18.57 -40.31
C PRO A 361 35.09 -19.29 -41.64
N ASP A 362 33.91 -19.87 -41.88
CA ASP A 362 33.54 -20.33 -43.22
C ASP A 362 33.64 -19.13 -44.15
N ASP A 363 34.59 -19.23 -45.07
CA ASP A 363 34.78 -18.34 -46.19
C ASP A 363 33.46 -18.19 -46.97
N VAL A 364 33.13 -16.94 -47.27
CA VAL A 364 32.51 -16.48 -48.52
C VAL A 364 31.29 -17.27 -49.00
N LEU A 365 30.11 -16.72 -48.74
CA LEU A 365 29.06 -16.68 -49.77
C LEU A 365 28.48 -15.26 -49.87
N GLU A 366 28.99 -14.53 -50.86
CA GLU A 366 28.20 -13.52 -51.57
C GLU A 366 26.89 -14.17 -52.04
N TYR A 367 25.74 -13.64 -51.61
CA TYR A 367 24.64 -13.16 -52.48
C TYR A 367 23.63 -12.36 -51.65
#